data_AF-G9QMC1-F1
#
_entry.id   AF-G9QMC1-F1
#
_cell.length_a   1.000
_cell.length_b   1.000
_cell.length_c   1.000
_cell.angle_alpha   90.00
_cell.angle_beta   90.00
_cell.angle_gamma   90.00
#
_symmetry.space_group_name_H-M   'P 1'
#
loop_
_entity.id
_entity.type
_entity.pdbx_description
1 polymer ?
#
loop_
_entity_poly.entity_id
_entity_poly.type
_entity_poly.pdbx_seq_one_letter_code
_entity_poly.pdbx_strand_id
1 'polypeptide(L)' 'MKHLVNDSKKKKTQEKLAVIRMELDYELAVLFEAMEQNDKEKMDNVKTKLHALREELVRLESLL' A
#
# COMPACT_ATOMS: atom_id res chain seq x y z
N MET A 1 -3.10 18.95 -26.60
CA MET A 1 -3.88 17.71 -26.37
C MET A 1 -3.06 16.57 -25.72
N LYS A 2 -1.84 16.25 -26.19
CA LYS A 2 -1.06 15.09 -25.71
C LYS A 2 -0.48 15.23 -24.27
N HIS A 3 -0.15 16.44 -23.83
CA HIS A 3 0.41 16.70 -22.49
C HIS A 3 -0.63 16.53 -21.36
N LEU A 4 -1.84 17.06 -21.55
CA LEU A 4 -2.92 17.01 -20.54
C LEU A 4 -3.34 15.58 -20.15
N VAL A 5 -3.29 14.64 -21.10
CA VAL A 5 -3.65 13.23 -20.85
C VAL A 5 -2.60 12.56 -19.95
N ASN A 6 -1.32 12.89 -20.11
CA ASN A 6 -0.25 12.33 -19.28
C ASN A 6 -0.29 12.86 -17.84
N ASP A 7 -0.60 14.15 -17.66
CA ASP A 7 -0.74 14.76 -16.33
C ASP A 7 -1.90 14.15 -15.54
N SER A 8 -3.04 13.89 -16.21
CA SER A 8 -4.19 13.25 -15.58
C SER A 8 -3.92 11.81 -15.12
N LYS A 9 -3.12 11.06 -15.88
CA LYS A 9 -2.70 9.69 -15.51
C LYS A 9 -1.73 9.70 -14.33
N LYS A 10 -0.74 10.61 -14.35
CA LYS A 10 0.22 10.76 -13.26
C LYS A 10 -0.47 11.13 -11.94
N LYS A 11 -1.43 12.05 -11.99
CA LYS A 11 -2.25 12.41 -10.81
C LYS A 11 -2.99 11.21 -10.23
N LYS A 12 -3.66 10.41 -11.08
CA LYS A 12 -4.34 9.19 -10.64
C LYS A 12 -3.38 8.16 -10.02
N THR A 13 -2.18 8.01 -10.58
CA THR A 13 -1.15 7.13 -9.99
C THR A 13 -0.72 7.63 -8.61
N GLN A 14 -0.52 8.94 -8.45
CA GLN A 14 -0.17 9.54 -7.16
C GLN A 14 -1.28 9.38 -6.11
N GLU A 15 -2.55 9.56 -6.51
CA GLU A 15 -3.70 9.32 -5.64
C GLU A 15 -3.74 7.86 -5.15
N LYS A 16 -3.54 6.90 -6.06
CA LYS A 16 -3.47 5.48 -5.68
C LYS A 16 -2.30 5.18 -4.76
N LEU A 17 -1.12 5.74 -5.03
CA LEU A 17 0.05 5.59 -4.15
C LEU A 17 -0.22 6.12 -2.74
N ALA A 18 -0.92 7.25 -2.62
CA ALA A 18 -1.31 7.79 -1.32
C ALA A 18 -2.23 6.81 -0.57
N VAL A 19 -3.21 6.21 -1.24
CA VAL A 19 -4.10 5.21 -0.64
C VAL A 19 -3.33 3.97 -0.18
N ILE A 20 -2.45 3.41 -1.02
CA ILE A 20 -1.65 2.22 -0.63
C ILE A 20 -0.74 2.52 0.55
N ARG A 21 -0.15 3.72 0.62
CA ARG A 21 0.66 4.13 1.78
C ARG A 21 -0.18 4.18 3.06
N MET A 22 -1.38 4.75 2.99
CA MET A 22 -2.31 4.76 4.13
C MET A 22 -2.72 3.33 4.54
N GLU A 23 -2.96 2.43 3.59
CA GLU A 23 -3.29 1.03 3.87
C GLU A 23 -2.10 0.28 4.50
N LEU A 24 -0.87 0.53 4.04
CA LEU A 24 0.35 0.01 4.66
C LEU A 24 0.50 0.49 6.10
N ASP A 25 0.33 1.79 6.36
CA ASP A 25 0.41 2.36 7.70
C ASP A 25 -0.65 1.73 8.63
N TYR A 26 -1.86 1.52 8.13
CA TYR A 26 -2.93 0.84 8.85
C TYR A 26 -2.58 -0.62 9.16
N GLU A 27 -2.19 -1.43 8.17
CA GLU A 27 -1.87 -2.84 8.41
C GLU A 27 -0.61 -3.00 9.29
N LEU A 28 0.34 -2.06 9.25
CA LEU A 28 1.46 -2.03 10.21
C LEU A 28 0.99 -1.78 11.66
N ALA A 29 0.03 -0.88 11.87
CA ALA A 29 -0.57 -0.67 13.18
C ALA A 29 -1.31 -1.93 13.67
N VAL A 30 -2.05 -2.60 12.78
CA VAL A 30 -2.71 -3.87 13.10
C VAL A 30 -1.70 -4.97 13.42
N LEU A 31 -0.57 -5.02 12.72
CA LEU A 31 0.51 -5.97 13.02
C LEU A 31 1.10 -5.71 14.40
N PHE A 32 1.35 -4.45 14.74
CA PHE A 32 1.84 -4.06 16.06
C PHE A 32 0.89 -4.54 17.16
N GLU A 33 -0.42 -4.30 17.04
CA GLU A 33 -1.42 -4.79 18.00
C GLU A 33 -1.43 -6.33 18.10
N ALA A 34 -1.34 -7.03 16.97
CA ALA A 34 -1.30 -8.49 16.95
C ALA A 34 -0.05 -9.04 17.65
N MET A 35 1.09 -8.35 17.51
CA MET A 35 2.34 -8.68 18.19
C MET A 35 2.21 -8.49 19.71
N GLU A 36 1.62 -7.39 20.17
CA GLU A 36 1.36 -7.13 21.59
C GLU A 36 0.45 -8.21 22.20
N GLN A 37 -0.52 -8.71 21.43
CA GLN A 37 -1.45 -9.77 21.84
C GLN A 37 -0.88 -11.19 21.66
N ASN A 38 0.31 -11.35 21.10
CA ASN A 38 0.88 -12.64 20.67
C ASN A 38 -0.05 -13.47 19.75
N ASP A 39 -0.91 -12.80 18.98
CA ASP A 39 -1.84 -13.43 18.05
C ASP A 39 -1.11 -13.81 16.75
N LYS A 40 -0.51 -14.99 16.75
CA LYS A 40 0.32 -15.48 15.63
C LYS A 40 -0.46 -15.64 14.33
N GLU A 41 -1.71 -16.07 14.39
CA GLU A 41 -2.54 -16.23 13.20
C GLU A 41 -2.83 -14.87 12.55
N LYS A 42 -3.20 -13.87 13.37
CA LYS A 42 -3.41 -12.51 12.88
C LYS A 42 -2.12 -11.89 12.36
N MET A 43 -0.99 -12.10 13.02
CA MET A 43 0.31 -11.64 12.54
C MET A 43 0.64 -12.18 11.15
N ASP A 44 0.43 -13.47 10.90
CA ASP A 44 0.75 -14.07 9.60
C ASP A 44 -0.19 -13.57 8.50
N ASN A 45 -1.49 -13.45 8.80
CA ASN A 45 -2.47 -12.87 7.89
C ASN A 45 -2.14 -11.43 7.51
N VAL A 46 -1.76 -10.60 8.48
CA VAL A 46 -1.39 -9.18 8.25
C VAL A 46 -0.10 -9.09 7.44
N LYS A 47 0.91 -9.92 7.71
CA LYS A 47 2.14 -9.95 6.91
C LYS A 47 1.87 -10.30 5.44
N THR A 48 0.96 -11.24 5.18
CA THR A 48 0.56 -11.58 3.80
C THR A 48 -0.06 -10.38 3.08
N LYS A 49 -0.94 -9.63 3.75
CA LYS A 49 -1.52 -8.39 3.20
C LYS A 49 -0.46 -7.31 2.96
N LEU A 50 0.42 -7.08 3.94
CA LEU A 50 1.53 -6.13 3.82
C LEU A 50 2.42 -6.46 2.62
N HIS A 51 2.67 -7.75 2.36
CA HIS A 51 3.43 -8.18 1.19
C HIS A 51 2.72 -7.81 -0.12
N ALA A 52 1.41 -8.07 -0.22
CA ALA A 52 0.62 -7.74 -1.40
C ALA A 52 0.58 -6.21 -1.66
N LEU A 53 0.35 -5.42 -0.60
CA LEU A 53 0.36 -3.95 -0.66
C LEU A 53 1.73 -3.42 -1.09
N ARG A 54 2.82 -4.00 -0.57
CA ARG A 54 4.19 -3.64 -0.96
C ARG A 54 4.46 -3.93 -2.44
N GLU A 55 4.03 -5.09 -2.96
CA GLU A 55 4.18 -5.39 -4.38
C GLU A 55 3.43 -4.41 -5.27
N GLU A 56 2.21 -4.02 -4.87
CA GLU A 56 1.44 -3.04 -5.61
C GLU A 56 2.09 -1.65 -5.55
N LEU A 57 2.58 -1.23 -4.38
CA LEU A 57 3.33 0.01 -4.20
C LEU A 57 4.52 0.07 -5.17
N VAL A 58 5.37 -0.95 -5.19
CA VAL A 58 6.55 -1.01 -6.06
C VAL A 58 6.15 -0.98 -7.53
N ARG A 59 5.07 -1.67 -7.92
CA ARG A 59 4.54 -1.60 -9.30
C ARG A 59 4.11 -0.17 -9.65
N LEU A 60 3.39 0.52 -8.77
CA LEU A 60 2.91 1.88 -9.05
C LEU A 60 4.04 2.92 -9.05
N GLU A 61 5.03 2.79 -8.17
CA GLU A 61 6.21 3.66 -8.14
C GLU A 61 7.04 3.53 -9.42
N SER A 62 7.05 2.35 -10.06
CA SER A 62 7.71 2.15 -11.36
C SER A 62 7.04 2.89 -12.54
N LEU A 63 5.81 3.41 -12.36
CA LEU A 63 5.03 4.09 -13.39
C LEU A 63 5.10 5.64 -13.30
N LEU A 64 5.84 6.19 -12.33
CA LEU A 64 5.94 7.63 -12.07
C LEU A 64 7.10 8.31 -12.78
#